data_AF-A0A094APT3-F1
#
_entry.id   AF-A0A094APT3-F1
#
_cell.length_a   1.000
_cell.length_b   1.000
_cell.length_c   1.000
_cell.angle_alpha   90.00
_cell.angle_beta   90.00
_cell.angle_gamma   90.00
#
_symmetry.space_group_name_H-M   'P 1'
#
loop_
_entity.id
_entity.type
_entity.pdbx_description
1 polymer ?
#
loop_
_entity_poly.entity_id
_entity_poly.type
_entity_poly.pdbx_seq_one_letter_code
_entity_poly.pdbx_strand_id
1 'polypeptide(L)'
;MGNGRIAPPAAELFDDFYSRREDKSDLWWRNILENPSTVQLDHRILATTTLTTIVALWAYSRFNPRVAAAIPRNARKGMLGVVHFALAQVALGITTLLYLVPLPLASAHQACSMGLLTMTLVLGSRLWVPKRSLNLVKRSMAQAAQAAPKVRVPAAARGTPTA
;
A
#
# COMPACT_ATOMS: atom_id res chain seq x y z
N MET A 1 2.89 -32.58 -8.54
CA MET A 1 2.87 -31.21 -9.07
C MET A 1 3.72 -31.17 -10.34
N GLY A 2 3.14 -31.13 -11.55
CA GLY A 2 3.95 -31.10 -12.76
C GLY A 2 3.22 -31.42 -14.07
N ASN A 3 2.22 -30.63 -14.47
CA ASN A 3 1.59 -30.71 -15.79
C ASN A 3 1.67 -29.38 -16.58
N GLY A 4 2.54 -28.43 -16.20
CA GLY A 4 2.66 -27.15 -16.91
C GLY A 4 1.42 -26.24 -16.85
N ARG A 5 0.47 -26.50 -15.95
CA ARG A 5 -0.76 -25.72 -15.77
C ARG A 5 -0.54 -24.59 -14.77
N ILE A 6 -0.93 -23.36 -15.15
CA ILE A 6 -0.81 -22.14 -14.33
C ILE A 6 -1.75 -22.18 -13.11
N ALA A 7 -2.90 -22.86 -13.24
CA ALA A 7 -3.86 -23.08 -12.17
C ALA A 7 -4.20 -24.58 -12.05
N PRO A 8 -4.50 -25.08 -10.83
CA PRO A 8 -5.09 -26.40 -10.64
C PRO A 8 -6.40 -26.53 -11.45
N PRO A 9 -6.78 -27.75 -11.88
CA PRO A 9 -8.08 -27.98 -12.52
C PRO A 9 -9.23 -27.43 -11.67
N ALA A 10 -10.28 -26.88 -12.28
CA ALA A 10 -11.43 -26.34 -11.55
C ALA A 10 -12.07 -27.36 -10.59
N ALA A 11 -12.00 -28.66 -10.92
CA ALA A 11 -12.45 -29.75 -10.07
C ALA A 11 -11.61 -29.94 -8.79
N GLU A 12 -10.32 -29.55 -8.80
CA GLU A 12 -9.48 -29.53 -7.59
C GLU A 12 -9.63 -28.23 -6.79
N LEU A 13 -10.20 -27.18 -7.40
CA LEU A 13 -10.43 -25.89 -6.73
C LEU A 13 -11.78 -25.84 -6.02
N PHE A 14 -12.78 -26.56 -6.53
CA PHE A 14 -14.14 -26.59 -6.00
C PHE A 14 -14.55 -28.04 -5.72
N ASP A 15 -13.86 -28.67 -4.78
CA ASP A 15 -14.12 -30.07 -4.42
C ASP A 15 -15.28 -30.14 -3.42
N ASP A 16 -16.25 -31.00 -3.74
CA ASP A 16 -17.40 -31.31 -2.90
C ASP A 16 -16.97 -31.93 -1.55
N PHE A 17 -15.77 -32.54 -1.48
CA PHE A 17 -15.20 -33.09 -0.25
C PHE A 17 -15.13 -32.08 0.90
N TYR A 18 -14.89 -30.80 0.59
CA TYR A 18 -14.80 -29.74 1.59
C TYR A 18 -16.18 -29.13 1.95
N SER A 19 -17.26 -29.50 1.26
CA SER A 19 -18.62 -29.07 1.58
C SER A 19 -19.18 -29.90 2.74
N ARG A 20 -19.69 -29.25 3.79
CA ARG A 20 -20.33 -29.96 4.92
C ARG A 20 -21.84 -29.94 4.84
N ARG A 21 -22.43 -29.04 4.04
CA ARG A 21 -23.87 -28.97 3.82
C ARG A 21 -24.25 -29.73 2.56
N GLU A 22 -25.40 -30.39 2.62
CA GLU A 22 -26.00 -31.07 1.46
C GLU A 22 -26.39 -30.08 0.35
N ASP A 23 -26.70 -28.83 0.72
CA ASP A 23 -27.07 -27.76 -0.22
C ASP A 23 -25.87 -27.13 -0.96
N LYS A 24 -24.64 -27.54 -0.61
CA LYS A 24 -23.37 -27.00 -1.16
C LYS A 24 -23.21 -25.48 -1.07
N SER A 25 -24.00 -24.81 -0.22
CA SER A 25 -23.93 -23.37 -0.02
C SER A 25 -22.60 -22.92 0.60
N ASP A 26 -21.91 -23.83 1.30
CA ASP A 26 -20.62 -23.60 1.93
C ASP A 26 -19.42 -23.98 1.07
N LEU A 27 -19.64 -24.54 -0.12
CA LEU A 27 -18.60 -25.05 -1.00
C LEU A 27 -17.58 -23.98 -1.37
N TRP A 28 -18.02 -22.76 -1.67
CA TRP A 28 -17.14 -21.67 -2.10
C TRP A 28 -16.20 -21.18 -0.98
N TRP A 29 -16.73 -20.79 0.18
CA TRP A 29 -15.89 -20.21 1.24
C TRP A 29 -15.04 -21.28 1.95
N ARG A 30 -15.53 -22.52 2.04
CA ARG A 30 -14.74 -23.63 2.58
C ARG A 30 -13.62 -24.03 1.65
N ASN A 31 -13.87 -24.15 0.34
CA ASN A 31 -12.77 -24.45 -0.58
C ASN A 31 -11.73 -23.33 -0.56
N ILE A 32 -12.10 -22.05 -0.50
CA ILE A 32 -11.12 -20.96 -0.43
C ILE A 32 -10.23 -21.00 0.83
N LEU A 33 -10.72 -21.56 1.95
CA LEU A 33 -10.00 -21.55 3.23
C LEU A 33 -9.42 -22.90 3.66
N GLU A 34 -10.05 -24.00 3.28
CA GLU A 34 -9.75 -25.37 3.74
C GLU A 34 -9.05 -26.20 2.66
N ASN A 35 -9.24 -25.89 1.37
CA ASN A 35 -8.59 -26.63 0.31
C ASN A 35 -7.14 -26.11 0.11
N PRO A 36 -6.11 -26.96 0.24
CA PRO A 36 -4.73 -26.51 0.18
C PRO A 36 -4.31 -25.99 -1.20
N SER A 37 -4.95 -26.45 -2.28
CA SER A 37 -4.65 -26.02 -3.66
C SER A 37 -5.20 -24.63 -3.97
N THR A 38 -6.43 -24.33 -3.54
CA THR A 38 -7.05 -23.00 -3.63
C THR A 38 -6.31 -22.00 -2.75
N VAL A 39 -6.03 -22.32 -1.49
CA VAL A 39 -5.28 -21.44 -0.56
C VAL A 39 -3.91 -21.08 -1.14
N GLN A 40 -3.21 -22.04 -1.76
CA GLN A 40 -1.93 -21.77 -2.42
C GLN A 40 -2.08 -20.89 -3.65
N LEU A 41 -3.12 -21.08 -4.46
CA LEU A 41 -3.41 -20.22 -5.61
C LEU A 41 -3.72 -18.79 -5.17
N ASP A 42 -4.61 -18.62 -4.20
CA ASP A 42 -5.00 -17.32 -3.65
C ASP A 42 -3.79 -16.59 -3.04
N HIS A 43 -2.97 -17.31 -2.28
CA HIS A 43 -1.73 -16.75 -1.75
C HIS A 43 -0.78 -16.28 -2.85
N ARG A 44 -0.61 -17.04 -3.95
CA ARG A 44 0.23 -16.62 -5.09
C ARG A 44 -0.32 -15.37 -5.77
N ILE A 45 -1.64 -15.28 -5.97
CA ILE A 45 -2.29 -14.11 -6.57
C ILE A 45 -2.11 -12.90 -5.66
N LEU A 46 -2.38 -13.04 -4.36
CA LEU A 46 -2.18 -11.96 -3.38
C LEU A 46 -0.72 -11.52 -3.29
N ALA A 47 0.23 -12.46 -3.27
CA ALA A 47 1.65 -12.15 -3.21
C ALA A 47 2.13 -11.38 -4.45
N THR A 48 1.77 -11.83 -5.65
CA THR A 48 2.18 -11.19 -6.92
C THR A 48 1.53 -9.84 -7.11
N THR A 49 0.23 -9.69 -6.82
CA THR A 49 -0.47 -8.40 -6.88
C THR A 49 0.07 -7.41 -5.84
N THR A 50 0.35 -7.85 -4.62
CA THR A 50 0.96 -7.01 -3.57
C THR A 50 2.35 -6.53 -3.97
N LEU A 51 3.22 -7.44 -4.41
CA LEU A 51 4.58 -7.09 -4.85
C LEU A 51 4.56 -6.09 -6.01
N THR A 52 3.72 -6.37 -7.02
CA THR A 52 3.56 -5.49 -8.18
C THR A 52 3.08 -4.11 -7.75
N THR A 53 2.11 -4.03 -6.85
CA THR A 53 1.59 -2.77 -6.31
C THR A 53 2.66 -1.99 -5.56
N ILE A 54 3.47 -2.66 -4.73
CA ILE A 54 4.56 -2.03 -3.98
C ILE A 54 5.64 -1.48 -4.93
N VAL A 55 6.05 -2.26 -5.93
CA VAL A 55 7.03 -1.83 -6.93
C VAL A 55 6.48 -0.66 -7.76
N ALA A 56 5.22 -0.73 -8.20
CA ALA A 56 4.55 0.34 -8.92
C ALA A 56 4.45 1.62 -8.08
N LEU A 57 4.10 1.50 -6.79
CA LEU A 57 4.04 2.63 -5.87
C LEU A 57 5.42 3.24 -5.63
N TRP A 58 6.45 2.42 -5.47
CA TRP A 58 7.84 2.88 -5.34
C TRP A 58 8.28 3.63 -6.60
N ALA A 59 8.06 3.04 -7.78
CA ALA A 59 8.39 3.64 -9.07
C ALA A 59 7.63 4.97 -9.27
N TYR A 60 6.33 5.00 -8.99
CA TYR A 60 5.50 6.20 -9.05
C TYR A 60 6.02 7.29 -8.10
N SER A 61 6.40 6.93 -6.86
CA SER A 61 6.95 7.87 -5.88
C SER A 61 8.30 8.46 -6.29
N ARG A 62 9.08 7.73 -7.10
CA ARG A 62 10.46 8.09 -7.47
C ARG A 62 10.56 8.82 -8.81
N PHE A 63 9.79 8.38 -9.80
CA PHE A 63 9.89 8.83 -11.18
C PHE A 63 8.88 9.93 -11.53
N ASN A 64 7.78 10.08 -10.78
CA ASN A 64 6.87 11.20 -11.00
C ASN A 64 7.41 12.47 -10.28
N PRO A 65 7.84 13.51 -11.02
CA PRO A 65 8.48 14.68 -10.42
C PRO A 65 7.55 15.46 -9.48
N ARG A 66 6.25 15.49 -9.76
CA ARG A 66 5.26 16.17 -8.91
C ARG A 66 5.13 15.49 -7.55
N VAL A 67 5.12 14.16 -7.57
CA VAL A 67 5.00 13.34 -6.35
C VAL A 67 6.31 13.33 -5.58
N ALA A 68 7.45 13.18 -6.27
CA ALA A 68 8.77 13.22 -5.66
C ALA A 68 9.06 14.55 -4.94
N ALA A 69 8.53 15.67 -5.46
CA ALA A 69 8.63 16.98 -4.81
C ALA A 69 7.69 17.14 -3.61
N ALA A 70 6.53 16.49 -3.62
CA ALA A 70 5.52 16.61 -2.57
C ALA A 70 5.71 15.63 -1.40
N ILE A 71 6.47 14.54 -1.59
CA ILE A 71 6.67 13.51 -0.57
C ILE A 71 7.65 13.97 0.52
N PRO A 72 7.28 13.90 1.81
CA PRO A 72 8.20 14.21 2.90
C PRO A 72 9.32 13.17 3.00
N ARG A 73 10.53 13.60 3.41
CA ARG A 73 11.73 12.73 3.53
C ARG A 73 11.46 11.45 4.35
N ASN A 74 10.64 11.56 5.39
CA ASN A 74 10.24 10.45 6.26
C ASN A 74 9.37 9.41 5.54
N ALA A 75 8.48 9.83 4.64
CA ALA A 75 7.66 8.91 3.85
C ALA A 75 8.49 8.23 2.74
N ARG A 76 9.48 8.93 2.17
CA ARG A 76 10.43 8.30 1.23
C ARG A 76 11.24 7.17 1.87
N LYS A 77 11.73 7.38 3.10
CA LYS A 77 12.36 6.31 3.90
C LYS A 77 11.38 5.17 4.21
N GLY A 78 10.14 5.51 4.57
CA GLY A 78 9.07 4.52 4.80
C GLY A 78 8.79 3.65 3.57
N MET A 79 8.71 4.24 2.38
CA MET A 79 8.51 3.51 1.12
C MET A 79 9.66 2.52 0.85
N LEU A 80 10.91 2.92 1.10
CA LEU A 80 12.03 1.98 1.02
C LEU A 80 11.87 0.84 2.04
N GLY A 81 11.45 1.14 3.28
CA GLY A 81 11.16 0.11 4.29
C GLY A 81 10.13 -0.91 3.81
N VAL A 82 9.03 -0.45 3.21
CA VAL A 82 7.99 -1.33 2.61
C VAL A 82 8.59 -2.23 1.53
N VAL A 83 9.45 -1.70 0.64
CA VAL A 83 10.14 -2.50 -0.38
C VAL A 83 11.05 -3.56 0.25
N HIS A 84 11.82 -3.23 1.29
CA HIS A 84 12.70 -4.21 1.96
C HIS A 84 11.89 -5.34 2.61
N PHE A 85 10.79 -5.02 3.30
CA PHE A 85 9.90 -6.03 3.85
C PHE A 85 9.26 -6.91 2.77
N ALA A 86 8.89 -6.33 1.61
CA ALA A 86 8.35 -7.10 0.50
C ALA A 86 9.39 -8.08 -0.08
N LEU A 87 10.65 -7.65 -0.25
CA LEU A 87 11.74 -8.51 -0.69
C LEU A 87 12.05 -9.61 0.32
N ALA A 88 12.07 -9.28 1.62
CA ALA A 88 12.23 -10.26 2.69
C ALA A 88 11.09 -11.29 2.70
N GLN A 89 9.84 -10.86 2.45
CA GLN A 89 8.70 -11.75 2.34
C GLN A 89 8.88 -12.77 1.21
N VAL A 90 9.29 -12.31 0.02
CA VAL A 90 9.53 -13.17 -1.14
C VAL A 90 10.69 -14.14 -0.87
N ALA A 91 11.80 -13.64 -0.31
CA ALA A 91 12.95 -14.48 0.03
C ALA A 91 12.58 -15.58 1.05
N LEU A 92 11.86 -15.21 2.13
CA LEU A 92 11.37 -16.17 3.11
C LEU A 92 10.35 -17.15 2.51
N GLY A 93 9.47 -16.69 1.62
CA GLY A 93 8.49 -17.55 0.94
C GLY A 93 9.12 -18.58 0.01
N ILE A 94 10.20 -18.21 -0.69
CA ILE A 94 10.98 -19.17 -1.48
C ILE A 94 11.73 -20.14 -0.55
N THR A 95 12.30 -19.62 0.53
CA THR A 95 13.03 -20.43 1.53
C THR A 95 12.13 -21.46 2.20
N THR A 96 10.88 -21.11 2.55
CA THR A 96 9.95 -22.08 3.13
C THR A 96 9.63 -23.21 2.15
N LEU A 97 9.54 -22.95 0.84
CA LEU A 97 9.36 -24.01 -0.15
C LEU A 97 10.59 -24.91 -0.27
N LEU A 98 11.80 -24.34 -0.25
CA LEU A 98 13.04 -25.10 -0.36
C LEU A 98 13.29 -26.03 0.84
N TYR A 99 12.89 -25.61 2.04
CA TYR A 99 13.11 -26.37 3.28
C TYR A 99 11.88 -27.20 3.74
N LEU A 100 10.88 -27.40 2.87
CA LEU A 100 9.65 -28.15 3.20
C LEU A 100 8.90 -27.56 4.42
N VAL A 101 8.77 -26.24 4.44
CA VAL A 101 7.97 -25.45 5.41
C VAL A 101 8.30 -25.78 6.88
N PRO A 102 9.55 -25.55 7.33
CA PRO A 102 9.88 -25.75 8.73
C PRO A 102 9.21 -24.66 9.58
N LEU A 103 8.69 -25.04 10.74
CA LEU A 103 7.90 -24.18 11.62
C LEU A 103 8.52 -22.79 11.89
N PRO A 104 9.83 -22.67 12.21
CA PRO A 104 10.44 -21.38 12.49
C PRO A 104 10.44 -20.44 11.28
N LEU A 105 10.70 -20.96 10.07
CA LEU A 105 10.68 -20.17 8.84
C LEU A 105 9.25 -19.79 8.46
N ALA A 106 8.29 -20.68 8.65
CA ALA A 106 6.88 -20.38 8.42
C ALA A 106 6.38 -19.26 9.35
N SER A 107 6.70 -19.32 10.65
CA SER A 107 6.38 -18.26 11.60
C SER A 107 7.11 -16.95 11.29
N ALA A 108 8.37 -17.00 10.87
CA ALA A 108 9.11 -15.83 10.44
C ALA A 108 8.47 -15.18 9.20
N HIS A 109 8.01 -15.97 8.24
CA HIS A 109 7.30 -15.50 7.05
C HIS A 109 5.96 -14.83 7.41
N GLN A 110 5.21 -15.38 8.37
CA GLN A 110 3.98 -14.76 8.88
C GLN A 110 4.26 -13.44 9.61
N ALA A 111 5.28 -13.41 10.48
CA ALA A 111 5.68 -12.20 11.19
C ALA A 111 6.14 -11.10 10.22
N CYS A 112 6.86 -11.47 9.16
CA CYS A 112 7.28 -10.54 8.12
C CYS A 112 6.08 -9.95 7.36
N SER A 113 5.03 -10.75 7.09
CA SER A 113 3.77 -10.24 6.51
C SER A 113 3.09 -9.20 7.40
N MET A 114 3.07 -9.42 8.72
CA MET A 114 2.52 -8.47 9.68
C MET A 114 3.35 -7.17 9.73
N GLY A 115 4.68 -7.29 9.68
CA GLY A 115 5.60 -6.15 9.57
C GLY A 115 5.37 -5.34 8.30
N LEU A 116 5.21 -6.01 7.15
CA LEU A 116 4.91 -5.37 5.87
C LEU A 116 3.60 -4.60 5.91
N LEU A 117 2.53 -5.21 6.43
CA LEU A 117 1.22 -4.57 6.60
C LEU A 117 1.34 -3.33 7.49
N THR A 118 2.00 -3.47 8.64
CA THR A 118 2.20 -2.38 9.59
C THR A 118 2.96 -1.21 8.97
N MET A 119 4.06 -1.48 8.27
CA MET A 119 4.84 -0.45 7.60
C MET A 119 4.05 0.25 6.49
N THR A 120 3.21 -0.48 5.78
CA THR A 120 2.33 0.09 4.74
C THR A 120 1.28 1.02 5.36
N LEU A 121 0.65 0.62 6.48
CA LEU A 121 -0.29 1.46 7.21
C LEU A 121 0.38 2.72 7.78
N VAL A 122 1.60 2.59 8.33
CA VAL A 122 2.39 3.73 8.83
C VAL A 122 2.81 4.67 7.70
N LEU A 123 3.15 4.15 6.52
CA LEU A 123 3.43 4.97 5.36
C LEU A 123 2.17 5.72 4.91
N GLY A 124 1.03 5.04 4.85
CA GLY A 124 -0.27 5.63 4.53
C GLY A 124 -0.65 6.74 5.51
N SER A 125 -0.49 6.54 6.81
CA SER A 125 -0.81 7.56 7.82
C SER A 125 0.09 8.79 7.74
N ARG A 126 1.35 8.64 7.30
CA ARG A 126 2.28 9.77 7.07
C ARG A 126 1.99 10.56 5.80
N LEU A 127 1.35 9.94 4.82
CA LEU A 127 0.95 10.58 3.57
C LEU A 127 -0.46 11.14 3.63
N TRP A 128 -1.30 10.61 4.53
CA TRP A 128 -2.68 11.05 4.69
C TRP A 128 -2.74 12.42 5.38
N VAL A 129 -3.21 13.42 4.65
CA VAL A 129 -3.48 14.76 5.22
C VAL A 129 -4.99 14.91 5.43
N PRO A 130 -5.47 15.06 6.69
CA PRO A 130 -6.90 15.22 6.94
C PRO A 130 -7.44 16.51 6.30
N LYS A 131 -8.54 16.40 5.54
CA LYS A 131 -9.24 17.54 4.93
C LYS A 131 -9.61 18.62 5.96
N ARG A 132 -9.94 18.21 7.19
CA ARG A 132 -10.21 19.12 8.31
C ARG A 132 -9.00 19.97 8.65
N SER A 133 -7.82 19.37 8.81
CA SER A 133 -6.57 20.10 9.09
C SER A 133 -6.24 21.07 7.96
N LEU A 134 -6.37 20.66 6.70
CA LEU A 134 -6.19 21.55 5.55
C LEU A 134 -7.18 22.73 5.56
N ASN A 135 -8.45 22.48 5.86
CA ASN A 135 -9.47 23.53 5.93
C ASN A 135 -9.20 24.51 7.08
N LEU A 136 -8.68 24.04 8.21
CA LEU A 136 -8.29 24.90 9.32
C LEU A 136 -7.11 25.80 8.96
N VAL A 137 -6.06 25.24 8.33
CA VAL A 137 -4.92 26.03 7.84
C VAL A 137 -5.35 27.04 6.77
N LYS A 138 -6.23 26.66 5.83
CA LYS A 138 -6.77 27.59 4.83
C LYS A 138 -7.53 28.75 5.48
N ARG A 139 -8.34 28.46 6.51
CA ARG A 139 -9.10 29.48 7.25
C ARG A 139 -8.18 30.43 8.01
N SER A 140 -7.16 29.91 8.70
CA SER A 140 -6.22 30.75 9.44
C SER A 140 -5.37 31.61 8.50
N MET A 141 -4.94 31.07 7.35
CA MET A 141 -4.23 31.86 6.34
C MET A 141 -5.12 32.94 5.72
N ALA A 142 -6.38 32.65 5.42
CA ALA A 142 -7.33 33.64 4.90
C ALA A 142 -7.60 34.76 5.91
N GLN A 143 -7.68 34.44 7.21
CA GLN A 143 -7.81 35.42 8.28
C GLN A 143 -6.54 36.25 8.44
N ALA A 144 -5.35 35.64 8.41
CA ALA A 144 -4.08 36.35 8.48
C ALA A 144 -3.86 37.30 7.28
N ALA A 145 -4.26 36.89 6.08
CA ALA A 145 -4.19 37.74 4.90
C ALA A 145 -5.14 38.96 4.97
N GLN A 146 -6.30 38.80 5.63
CA GLN A 146 -7.25 39.90 5.87
C GLN A 146 -6.78 40.84 6.98
N ALA A 147 -6.02 40.33 7.97
CA ALA A 147 -5.44 41.11 9.05
C ALA A 147 -4.12 41.82 8.69
N ALA A 148 -3.54 41.53 7.52
CA ALA A 148 -2.33 42.19 7.06
C ALA A 148 -2.58 43.70 6.83
N PRO A 149 -1.79 44.60 7.42
CA PRO A 149 -2.01 46.04 7.29
C PRO A 149 -1.82 46.44 5.82
N LYS A 150 -2.83 47.08 5.23
CA LYS A 150 -2.70 47.72 3.91
C LYS A 150 -1.64 48.82 4.02
N VAL A 151 -0.47 48.60 3.42
CA VAL A 151 0.56 49.64 3.30
C VAL A 151 -0.04 50.79 2.49
N ARG A 152 -0.40 51.88 3.18
CA ARG A 152 -0.84 53.12 2.57
C ARG A 152 0.38 53.79 1.98
N VAL A 153 0.59 53.65 0.67
CA VAL A 153 1.61 54.43 -0.05
C VAL A 153 1.25 55.91 0.09
N PRO A 154 2.12 56.76 0.65
CA PRO A 154 1.85 58.19 0.79
C PRO A 154 1.67 58.84 -0.59
N ALA A 155 0.66 59.69 -0.73
CA ALA A 155 0.27 60.32 -2.00
C ALA A 155 1.26 61.40 -2.51
N ALA A 156 2.49 61.46 -1.98
CA ALA A 156 3.44 62.55 -2.21
C ALA A 156 4.31 62.39 -3.49
N ALA A 157 4.09 61.37 -4.30
CA ALA A 157 4.87 61.11 -5.53
C ALA A 157 4.09 61.36 -6.84
N ARG A 158 2.96 62.08 -6.79
CA ARG A 158 2.32 62.60 -8.02
C ARG A 158 2.88 63.98 -8.31
N GLY A 159 4.04 64.00 -8.98
CA GLY A 159 4.63 65.21 -9.54
C GLY A 159 3.63 65.94 -10.43
N THR A 160 3.55 67.25 -10.25
CA THR A 160 2.80 68.18 -11.08
C THR A 160 3.37 68.19 -12.51
N PRO A 161 2.51 68.16 -13.55
CA PRO A 161 2.96 68.29 -14.93
C PRO A 161 3.38 69.73 -15.18
N THR A 162 4.65 69.94 -15.52
CA THR A 162 5.12 71.21 -16.10
C THR A 162 4.73 71.25 -17.58
N ALA A 163 4.15 72.39 -17.95
CA ALA A 163 3.61 72.78 -19.24
C ALA A 163 4.64 72.78 -20.38
#